data_AF-A0A7D5P1M7-F1
#
_entry.id   AF-A0A7D5P1M7-F1
#
_cell.length_a   1.000
_cell.length_b   1.000
_cell.length_c   1.000
_cell.angle_alpha   90.00
_cell.angle_beta   90.00
_cell.angle_gamma   90.00
#
_symmetry.space_group_name_H-M   'P 1'
#
loop_
_entity.id
_entity.type
_entity.pdbx_description
1 polymer ?
#
loop_
_entity_poly.entity_id
_entity_poly.type
_entity_poly.pdbx_seq_one_letter_code
_entity_poly.pdbx_strand_id
1 'polypeptide(L)'
;MKFDDIPFMPKEAGAPWLPASVADARKFAYYGVVAALIILVVEIVFLLFSLFGGPGLFLYSGASGFIIGILIVVLSKPTLFDPLDQGKFKDANIMFLIWGILGLIVMIVPGILILIGFVRLQDVFSPQYQQYKPQQGQVAKEQQNQPAQEQQPPAPPQQEMPAASEEQTAKQGSPKVEMVKCKKCGVQYPAFMHHCPNCNEPR
;
A
#
# COMPACT_ATOMS: atom_id res chain seq x y z
N MET A 1 -23.09 6.30 21.49
CA MET A 1 -22.07 7.21 20.92
C MET A 1 -21.33 6.40 19.87
N LYS A 2 -21.21 6.87 18.63
CA LYS A 2 -20.43 6.15 17.61
C LYS A 2 -18.98 6.59 17.72
N PHE A 3 -18.02 5.70 17.46
CA PHE A 3 -16.60 6.07 17.47
C PHE A 3 -16.27 7.16 16.44
N ASP A 4 -17.08 7.29 15.39
CA ASP A 4 -16.95 8.30 14.34
C ASP A 4 -17.21 9.75 14.81
N ASP A 5 -17.86 9.94 15.96
CA ASP A 5 -18.16 11.27 16.51
C ASP A 5 -16.94 11.87 17.25
N ILE A 6 -15.86 11.09 17.41
CA ILE A 6 -14.66 11.48 18.16
C ILE A 6 -13.71 12.24 17.21
N PRO A 7 -13.26 13.47 17.52
CA PRO A 7 -12.54 14.34 16.56
C PRO A 7 -11.24 13.74 15.98
N PHE A 8 -10.52 12.99 16.81
CA PHE A 8 -9.25 12.36 16.46
C PHE A 8 -9.41 10.98 15.83
N MET A 9 -10.60 10.37 15.89
CA MET A 9 -10.85 9.11 15.21
C MET A 9 -10.94 9.31 13.70
N PRO A 10 -10.37 8.39 12.89
CA PRO A 10 -10.77 8.25 11.50
C PRO A 10 -12.24 7.84 11.41
N LYS A 11 -12.93 8.26 10.35
CA LYS A 11 -14.31 7.81 10.08
C LYS A 11 -14.27 6.39 9.52
N GLU A 12 -15.28 5.56 9.74
CA GLU A 12 -15.35 4.22 9.11
C GLU A 12 -15.47 4.29 7.58
N ALA A 13 -16.34 5.18 7.08
CA ALA A 13 -16.56 5.37 5.65
C ALA A 13 -15.45 6.23 5.02
N GLY A 14 -14.86 5.72 3.94
CA GLY A 14 -13.86 6.42 3.15
C GLY A 14 -14.45 7.28 2.06
N ALA A 15 -13.58 7.94 1.30
CA ALA A 15 -14.02 8.71 0.15
C ALA A 15 -14.78 7.80 -0.84
N PRO A 16 -15.91 8.24 -1.41
CA PRO A 16 -16.78 7.37 -2.23
C PRO A 16 -16.13 6.95 -3.55
N TRP A 17 -15.04 7.60 -3.92
CA TRP A 17 -14.26 7.27 -5.11
C TRP A 17 -13.21 6.17 -4.83
N LEU A 18 -13.02 5.68 -3.61
CA LEU A 18 -11.98 4.67 -3.36
C LEU A 18 -12.27 3.34 -4.09
N PRO A 19 -11.25 2.69 -4.69
CA PRO A 19 -11.37 1.33 -5.18
C PRO A 19 -11.80 0.37 -4.05
N ALA A 20 -12.52 -0.70 -4.40
CA ALA A 20 -13.06 -1.64 -3.41
C ALA A 20 -11.98 -2.22 -2.48
N SER A 21 -10.82 -2.60 -3.03
CA SER A 21 -9.68 -3.10 -2.25
C SER A 21 -9.16 -2.09 -1.23
N VAL A 22 -9.11 -0.82 -1.62
CA VAL A 22 -8.68 0.29 -0.77
C VAL A 22 -9.72 0.62 0.30
N ALA A 23 -11.01 0.56 -0.04
CA ALA A 23 -12.10 0.73 0.91
C ALA A 23 -12.11 -0.38 1.98
N ASP A 24 -11.83 -1.63 1.59
CA ASP A 24 -11.68 -2.74 2.52
C ASP A 24 -10.44 -2.57 3.41
N ALA A 25 -9.30 -2.20 2.84
CA ALA A 25 -8.08 -1.92 3.60
C ALA A 25 -8.31 -0.84 4.67
N ARG A 26 -9.06 0.21 4.31
CA ARG A 26 -9.43 1.30 5.21
C ARG A 26 -10.33 0.84 6.36
N LYS A 27 -11.28 -0.06 6.12
CA LYS A 27 -12.12 -0.65 7.19
C LYS A 27 -11.28 -1.44 8.18
N PHE A 28 -10.34 -2.26 7.70
CA PHE A 28 -9.44 -3.00 8.59
C PHE A 28 -8.54 -2.08 9.41
N ALA A 29 -8.01 -1.01 8.81
CA ALA A 29 -7.28 0.02 9.56
C ALA A 29 -8.17 0.68 10.61
N TYR A 30 -9.42 1.03 10.27
CA TYR A 30 -10.36 1.63 11.22
C TYR A 30 -10.59 0.70 12.42
N TYR A 31 -10.87 -0.57 12.17
CA TYR A 31 -11.01 -1.55 13.25
C TYR A 31 -9.72 -1.72 14.06
N GLY A 32 -8.55 -1.63 13.43
CA GLY A 32 -7.27 -1.60 14.11
C GLY A 32 -7.14 -0.43 15.09
N VAL A 33 -7.52 0.77 14.67
CA VAL A 33 -7.49 1.98 15.52
C VAL A 33 -8.53 1.91 16.63
N VAL A 34 -9.74 1.41 16.35
CA VAL A 34 -10.77 1.17 17.39
C VAL A 34 -10.30 0.15 18.41
N ALA A 35 -9.70 -0.96 17.98
CA ALA A 35 -9.11 -1.94 18.87
C ALA A 35 -7.98 -1.34 19.71
N ALA A 36 -7.13 -0.50 19.12
CA ALA A 36 -6.07 0.21 19.84
C ALA A 36 -6.64 1.13 20.91
N LEU A 37 -7.71 1.87 20.61
CA LEU A 37 -8.39 2.72 21.60
C LEU A 37 -8.97 1.90 22.76
N ILE A 38 -9.60 0.76 22.47
CA ILE A 38 -10.14 -0.13 23.51
C ILE A 38 -9.02 -0.66 24.41
N ILE A 39 -7.92 -1.14 23.82
CA ILE A 39 -6.75 -1.63 24.58
C ILE A 39 -6.12 -0.51 25.42
N LEU A 40 -6.04 0.71 24.88
CA LEU A 40 -5.53 1.87 25.60
C LEU A 40 -6.35 2.17 26.86
N VAL A 41 -7.69 2.04 26.81
CA VAL A 41 -8.54 2.17 28.00
C VAL A 41 -8.25 1.08 29.03
N VAL A 42 -8.00 -0.15 28.59
CA VAL A 42 -7.61 -1.27 29.48
C VAL A 42 -6.23 -1.01 30.11
N GLU A 43 -5.28 -0.49 29.34
CA GLU A 43 -3.95 -0.12 29.84
C GLU A 43 -3.99 0.96 30.91
N ILE A 44 -4.93 1.92 30.85
CA ILE A 44 -5.11 2.90 31.92
C ILE A 44 -5.40 2.20 33.25
N VAL A 45 -6.31 1.22 33.25
CA VAL A 45 -6.66 0.46 34.46
C VAL A 45 -5.45 -0.35 34.95
N PHE A 46 -4.72 -0.99 34.03
CA PHE A 46 -3.51 -1.74 34.35
C PHE A 46 -2.41 -0.86 34.95
N LEU A 47 -2.21 0.34 34.41
CA LEU A 47 -1.25 1.33 34.90
C LEU A 47 -1.62 1.82 36.30
N LEU A 48 -2.90 2.10 36.54
CA LEU A 48 -3.39 2.47 37.86
C LEU A 48 -3.13 1.35 38.87
N PHE A 49 -3.44 0.09 38.52
CA PHE A 49 -3.14 -1.05 39.39
C PHE A 49 -1.63 -1.18 39.67
N SER A 50 -0.81 -1.03 38.62
CA SER A 50 0.65 -1.12 38.72
C SER A 50 1.23 -0.02 39.60
N LEU A 51 0.64 1.18 39.61
CA LEU A 51 1.06 2.31 40.45
C LEU A 51 0.89 2.05 41.95
N PHE A 52 -0.14 1.31 42.36
CA PHE A 52 -0.50 1.11 43.77
C PHE A 52 -0.12 -0.25 44.37
N GLY A 53 0.32 -1.21 43.55
CA GLY A 53 0.67 -2.55 44.08
C GLY A 53 1.48 -3.45 43.14
N GLY A 54 1.89 -2.96 41.97
CA GLY A 54 2.61 -3.76 40.98
C GLY A 54 4.14 -3.64 41.11
N PRO A 55 4.89 -4.69 40.72
CA PRO A 55 6.33 -4.57 40.47
C PRO A 55 6.65 -3.40 39.54
N GLY A 56 7.63 -2.55 39.91
CA GLY A 56 7.98 -1.34 39.16
C GLY A 56 8.33 -1.58 37.68
N LEU A 57 8.74 -2.79 37.31
CA LEU A 57 8.96 -3.21 35.91
C LEU A 57 7.67 -3.11 35.05
N PHE A 58 6.49 -3.39 35.61
CA PHE A 58 5.21 -3.28 34.89
C PHE A 58 4.77 -1.84 34.64
N LEU A 59 5.21 -0.91 35.49
CA LEU A 59 5.00 0.53 35.27
C LEU A 59 5.77 1.00 34.03
N TYR A 60 7.04 0.61 33.87
CA TYR A 60 7.83 1.02 32.72
C TYR A 60 7.31 0.41 31.41
N SER A 61 7.05 -0.89 31.39
CA SER A 61 6.52 -1.56 30.19
C SER A 61 5.12 -1.04 29.85
N GLY A 62 4.22 -0.92 30.83
CA GLY A 62 2.88 -0.38 30.63
C GLY A 62 2.89 1.07 30.17
N ALA A 63 3.77 1.91 30.71
CA ALA A 63 3.87 3.31 30.30
C ALA A 63 4.35 3.44 28.85
N SER A 64 5.32 2.63 28.44
CA SER A 64 5.78 2.61 27.04
C SER A 64 4.68 2.14 26.08
N GLY A 65 3.93 1.10 26.43
CA GLY A 65 2.77 0.63 25.65
C GLY A 65 1.72 1.71 25.50
N PHE A 66 1.38 2.38 26.61
CA PHE A 66 0.39 3.44 26.65
C PHE A 66 0.76 4.64 25.77
N ILE A 67 2.02 5.09 25.85
CA ILE A 67 2.52 6.20 25.01
C ILE A 67 2.41 5.83 23.53
N ILE A 68 2.87 4.64 23.14
CA ILE A 68 2.82 4.21 21.74
C ILE A 68 1.37 3.99 21.29
N GLY A 69 0.49 3.50 22.16
CA GLY A 69 -0.94 3.38 21.89
C GLY A 69 -1.59 4.72 21.59
N ILE A 70 -1.25 5.77 22.36
CA ILE A 70 -1.69 7.14 22.06
C ILE A 70 -1.19 7.57 20.67
N LEU A 71 0.08 7.33 20.36
CA LEU A 71 0.64 7.68 19.06
C LEU A 71 -0.09 6.98 17.92
N ILE A 72 -0.41 5.69 18.04
CA ILE A 72 -1.19 4.95 17.04
C ILE A 72 -2.56 5.60 16.86
N VAL A 73 -3.29 5.87 17.94
CA VAL A 73 -4.64 6.42 17.85
C VAL A 73 -4.63 7.82 17.23
N VAL A 74 -3.71 8.70 17.66
CA VAL A 74 -3.67 10.11 17.23
C VAL A 74 -3.06 10.28 15.84
N LEU A 75 -2.01 9.53 15.51
CA LEU A 75 -1.28 9.69 14.26
C LEU A 75 -1.83 8.82 13.13
N SER A 76 -2.67 7.82 13.41
CA SER A 76 -3.28 6.98 12.38
C SER A 76 -4.02 7.79 11.32
N LYS A 77 -4.82 8.78 11.71
CA LYS A 77 -5.58 9.62 10.80
C LYS A 77 -4.69 10.33 9.75
N PRO A 78 -3.71 11.17 10.14
CA PRO A 78 -2.84 11.86 9.17
C PRO A 78 -1.88 10.95 8.40
N THR A 79 -1.56 9.76 8.91
CA THR A 79 -0.53 8.88 8.29
C THR A 79 -1.11 7.72 7.49
N LEU A 80 -2.28 7.19 7.85
CA LEU A 80 -2.93 6.05 7.20
C LEU A 80 -4.15 6.47 6.39
N PHE A 81 -5.03 7.29 6.97
CA PHE A 81 -6.34 7.58 6.37
C PHE A 81 -6.27 8.75 5.40
N ASP A 82 -5.62 9.86 5.78
CA ASP A 82 -5.53 11.04 4.90
C ASP A 82 -4.80 10.74 3.58
N PRO A 83 -3.66 10.03 3.54
CA PRO A 83 -3.00 9.68 2.27
C PRO A 83 -3.85 8.73 1.42
N LEU A 84 -4.59 7.83 2.07
CA LEU A 84 -5.48 6.88 1.42
C LEU A 84 -6.69 7.59 0.80
N ASP A 85 -7.31 8.50 1.54
CA ASP A 85 -8.41 9.38 1.10
C ASP A 85 -7.95 10.47 0.11
N GLN A 86 -6.64 10.63 -0.13
CA GLN A 86 -6.04 11.49 -1.17
C GLN A 86 -5.59 10.72 -2.41
N GLY A 87 -5.61 9.38 -2.40
CA GLY A 87 -5.13 8.56 -3.52
C GLY A 87 -3.62 8.37 -3.58
N LYS A 88 -2.89 8.76 -2.53
CA LYS A 88 -1.46 8.50 -2.37
C LYS A 88 -1.25 7.07 -1.88
N PHE A 89 -1.71 6.09 -2.64
CA PHE A 89 -1.75 4.68 -2.20
C PHE A 89 -0.37 4.11 -1.90
N LYS A 90 0.67 4.53 -2.64
CA LYS A 90 2.05 4.09 -2.38
C LYS A 90 2.54 4.56 -1.00
N ASP A 91 2.28 5.81 -0.65
CA ASP A 91 2.66 6.39 0.64
C ASP A 91 1.85 5.75 1.77
N ALA A 92 0.54 5.60 1.57
CA ALA A 92 -0.33 4.88 2.49
C ALA A 92 0.16 3.45 2.71
N ASN A 93 0.54 2.72 1.66
CA ASN A 93 1.02 1.34 1.76
C ASN A 93 2.27 1.20 2.63
N ILE A 94 3.21 2.14 2.53
CA ILE A 94 4.39 2.19 3.40
C ILE A 94 3.97 2.43 4.85
N MET A 95 3.06 3.38 5.08
CA MET A 95 2.58 3.69 6.43
C MET A 95 1.82 2.52 7.05
N PHE A 96 0.98 1.82 6.27
CA PHE A 96 0.28 0.61 6.70
C PHE A 96 1.25 -0.48 7.16
N LEU A 97 2.37 -0.67 6.45
CA LEU A 97 3.40 -1.62 6.84
C LEU A 97 4.10 -1.19 8.14
N ILE A 98 4.53 0.06 8.24
CA ILE A 98 5.24 0.60 9.41
C ILE A 98 4.36 0.51 10.66
N TRP A 99 3.13 1.02 10.57
CA TRP A 99 2.18 1.01 11.68
C TRP A 99 1.69 -0.40 12.01
N GLY A 100 1.56 -1.28 11.02
CA GLY A 100 1.24 -2.68 11.24
C GLY A 100 2.32 -3.42 12.05
N ILE A 101 3.60 -3.22 11.70
CA ILE A 101 4.73 -3.83 12.41
C ILE A 101 4.88 -3.23 13.82
N LEU A 102 4.84 -1.90 13.96
CA LEU A 102 4.89 -1.23 15.26
C LEU A 102 3.71 -1.67 16.15
N GLY A 103 2.52 -1.73 15.56
CA GLY A 103 1.34 -2.27 16.21
C GLY A 103 1.58 -3.69 16.68
N LEU A 104 2.13 -4.59 15.86
CA LEU A 104 2.32 -5.99 16.23
C LEU A 104 3.27 -6.17 17.43
N ILE A 105 4.30 -5.33 17.54
CA ILE A 105 5.27 -5.36 18.64
C ILE A 105 4.64 -4.87 19.96
N VAL A 106 3.77 -3.87 19.89
CA VAL A 106 3.23 -3.19 21.09
C VAL A 106 1.84 -3.68 21.46
N MET A 107 0.96 -3.80 20.48
CA MET A 107 -0.43 -4.24 20.59
C MET A 107 -0.79 -5.18 19.44
N ILE A 108 -0.65 -6.48 19.69
CA ILE A 108 -0.79 -7.55 18.70
C ILE A 108 -2.06 -7.40 17.85
N VAL A 109 -3.23 -7.21 18.48
CA VAL A 109 -4.53 -7.18 17.78
C VAL A 109 -4.64 -5.99 16.80
N PRO A 110 -4.42 -4.72 17.21
CA PRO A 110 -4.34 -3.59 16.28
C PRO A 110 -3.33 -3.80 15.15
N GLY A 111 -2.14 -4.32 15.46
CA GLY A 111 -1.10 -4.58 14.48
C GLY A 111 -1.55 -5.55 13.39
N ILE A 112 -2.16 -6.66 13.77
CA ILE A 112 -2.69 -7.65 12.82
C ILE A 112 -3.78 -7.03 11.93
N LEU A 113 -4.72 -6.28 12.50
CA LEU A 113 -5.79 -5.65 11.74
C LEU A 113 -5.25 -4.66 10.70
N ILE A 114 -4.27 -3.83 11.08
CA ILE A 114 -3.61 -2.91 10.15
C ILE A 114 -2.85 -3.69 9.06
N LEU A 115 -2.16 -4.79 9.40
CA LEU A 115 -1.46 -5.63 8.42
C LEU A 115 -2.41 -6.34 7.46
N ILE A 116 -3.61 -6.73 7.90
CA ILE A 116 -4.64 -7.24 6.97
C ILE A 116 -5.02 -6.13 5.98
N GLY A 117 -5.18 -4.90 6.46
CA GLY A 117 -5.39 -3.74 5.61
C GLY A 117 -4.25 -3.52 4.60
N PHE A 118 -3.00 -3.69 5.03
CA PHE A 118 -1.82 -3.65 4.15
C PHE A 118 -1.93 -4.66 3.01
N VAL A 119 -2.24 -5.92 3.33
CA VAL A 119 -2.39 -6.98 2.31
C VAL A 119 -3.51 -6.63 1.32
N ARG A 120 -4.65 -6.13 1.81
CA ARG A 120 -5.76 -5.71 0.94
C ARG A 120 -5.42 -4.50 0.07
N LEU A 121 -4.60 -3.59 0.58
CA LEU A 121 -4.15 -2.43 -0.19
C LEU A 121 -3.26 -2.84 -1.37
N GLN A 122 -2.58 -4.00 -1.30
CA GLN A 122 -1.69 -4.44 -2.38
C GLN A 122 -2.42 -4.66 -3.71
N ASP A 123 -3.70 -5.03 -3.67
CA ASP A 123 -4.49 -5.31 -4.86
C ASP A 123 -4.59 -4.10 -5.81
N VAL A 124 -4.51 -2.88 -5.27
CA VAL A 124 -4.53 -1.63 -6.08
C VAL A 124 -3.29 -1.45 -6.94
N PHE A 125 -2.20 -2.15 -6.63
CA PHE A 125 -0.96 -2.11 -7.42
C PHE A 125 -0.92 -3.19 -8.50
N SER A 126 -1.94 -4.05 -8.59
CA SER A 126 -2.06 -5.00 -9.68
C SER A 126 -2.30 -4.27 -11.02
N PRO A 127 -1.82 -4.82 -12.15
CA PRO A 127 -1.88 -4.14 -13.45
C PRO A 127 -3.30 -3.78 -13.91
N GLN A 128 -4.33 -4.47 -13.39
CA GLN A 128 -5.74 -4.15 -13.67
C GLN A 128 -6.19 -2.80 -13.08
N TYR A 129 -5.57 -2.33 -12.00
CA TYR A 129 -5.91 -1.05 -11.36
C TYR A 129 -5.06 0.13 -11.85
N GLN A 130 -4.04 -0.08 -12.69
CA GLN A 130 -3.25 1.00 -13.27
C GLN A 130 -4.06 1.93 -14.20
N GLN A 131 -5.23 1.48 -14.65
CA GLN A 131 -6.16 2.29 -15.43
C GLN A 131 -7.08 3.15 -14.56
N TYR A 132 -7.07 2.95 -13.25
CA TYR A 132 -7.87 3.70 -12.29
C TYR A 132 -7.25 5.09 -12.05
N LYS A 133 -7.84 6.12 -12.62
CA LYS A 133 -7.46 7.51 -12.33
C LYS A 133 -8.23 7.98 -11.09
N PRO A 134 -7.56 8.32 -9.97
CA PRO A 134 -8.24 8.96 -8.85
C PRO A 134 -8.86 10.27 -9.35
N GLN A 135 -10.17 10.39 -9.21
CA GLN A 135 -10.88 11.61 -9.52
C GLN A 135 -10.48 12.62 -8.45
N GLN A 136 -9.58 13.53 -8.80
CA GLN A 136 -9.04 14.56 -7.92
C GLN A 136 -10.19 15.30 -7.21
N GLY A 137 -10.47 14.89 -5.98
CA GLY A 137 -11.31 15.64 -5.06
C GLY A 137 -10.59 16.95 -4.78
N GLN A 138 -11.14 18.03 -5.35
CA GLN A 138 -10.96 19.44 -5.01
C GLN A 138 -9.98 19.68 -3.84
N VAL A 139 -8.70 19.77 -4.19
CA VAL A 139 -7.71 20.40 -3.32
C VAL A 139 -8.05 21.88 -3.30
N ALA A 140 -8.43 22.40 -2.14
CA ALA A 140 -8.52 23.82 -1.90
C ALA A 140 -7.22 24.48 -2.40
N LYS A 141 -7.37 25.56 -3.18
CA LYS A 141 -6.30 26.38 -3.73
C LYS A 141 -5.21 26.64 -2.68
N GLU A 142 -4.05 26.02 -2.84
CA GLU A 142 -2.79 26.67 -2.50
C GLU A 142 -1.95 26.78 -3.76
N GLN A 143 -1.79 28.03 -4.15
CA GLN A 143 -1.21 28.50 -5.38
C GLN A 143 0.30 28.57 -5.16
N GLN A 144 1.04 27.68 -5.80
CA GLN A 144 2.47 27.90 -6.01
C GLN A 144 2.85 27.56 -7.46
N ASN A 145 3.05 28.65 -8.23
CA ASN A 145 3.92 28.77 -9.40
C ASN A 145 5.12 27.80 -9.30
N GLN A 146 5.63 27.08 -10.31
CA GLN A 146 5.90 27.35 -11.73
C GLN A 146 6.70 26.11 -12.27
N PRO A 147 7.11 26.02 -13.55
CA PRO A 147 6.37 26.00 -14.80
C PRO A 147 6.50 24.64 -15.53
N ALA A 148 5.69 24.49 -16.59
CA ALA A 148 5.82 23.43 -17.59
C ALA A 148 7.16 23.49 -18.32
N GLN A 149 7.78 22.32 -18.56
CA GLN A 149 8.79 22.17 -19.59
C GLN A 149 8.38 21.07 -20.56
N GLU A 150 8.16 21.51 -21.79
CA GLU A 150 7.93 20.73 -23.00
C GLU A 150 9.11 19.82 -23.36
N GLN A 151 8.81 18.87 -24.25
CA GLN A 151 9.67 18.32 -25.31
C GLN A 151 10.66 17.17 -25.01
N GLN A 152 10.23 16.00 -25.49
CA GLN A 152 10.86 15.22 -26.57
C GLN A 152 11.38 13.81 -26.17
N PRO A 153 10.94 12.73 -26.87
CA PRO A 153 11.41 11.38 -26.61
C PRO A 153 12.84 11.17 -27.16
N PRO A 154 13.75 10.55 -26.40
CA PRO A 154 15.06 10.17 -26.93
C PRO A 154 14.94 8.96 -27.87
N ALA A 155 15.58 9.10 -29.04
CA ALA A 155 15.79 8.05 -30.03
C ALA A 155 16.64 6.88 -29.48
N PRO A 156 16.48 5.65 -30.01
CA PRO A 156 17.15 4.46 -29.50
C PRO A 156 18.66 4.42 -29.80
N PRO A 157 19.52 3.95 -28.87
CA PRO A 157 20.92 3.65 -29.16
C PRO A 157 21.07 2.44 -30.10
N GLN A 158 21.87 2.61 -31.15
CA GLN A 158 22.35 1.55 -32.03
C GLN A 158 23.25 0.54 -31.30
N GLN A 159 23.16 -0.70 -31.77
CA GLN A 159 23.95 -1.86 -31.37
C GLN A 159 25.46 -1.67 -31.55
N GLU A 160 26.23 -2.01 -30.52
CA GLU A 160 27.58 -2.54 -30.65
C GLU A 160 27.58 -4.00 -30.19
N MET A 161 28.10 -4.90 -31.04
CA MET A 161 28.35 -6.30 -30.72
C MET A 161 29.50 -6.43 -29.71
N PRO A 162 29.47 -7.44 -28.85
CA PRO A 162 30.70 -8.08 -28.41
C PRO A 162 30.82 -9.49 -28.99
N ALA A 163 31.97 -9.72 -29.65
CA ALA A 163 32.45 -11.03 -30.00
C ALA A 163 32.92 -11.80 -28.74
N ALA A 164 32.58 -13.09 -28.74
CA ALA A 164 33.21 -14.25 -28.10
C ALA A 164 34.09 -14.06 -26.83
N SER A 165 33.70 -14.77 -25.77
CA SER A 165 34.56 -15.81 -25.19
C SER A 165 33.71 -16.87 -24.48
N GLU A 166 33.99 -18.12 -24.83
CA GLU A 166 33.55 -19.35 -24.18
C GLU A 166 33.99 -19.39 -22.71
N GLU A 167 33.18 -20.00 -21.83
CA GLU A 167 33.52 -21.28 -21.19
C GLU A 167 32.54 -21.62 -20.03
N GLN A 168 31.97 -22.84 -20.12
CA GLN A 168 31.47 -23.72 -19.05
C GLN A 168 30.06 -23.58 -18.41
N THR A 169 29.13 -24.33 -19.02
CA THR A 169 28.42 -25.51 -18.46
C THR A 169 27.33 -25.35 -17.36
N ALA A 170 26.08 -25.48 -17.85
CA ALA A 170 24.97 -26.31 -17.34
C ALA A 170 24.14 -25.91 -16.08
N LYS A 171 22.95 -25.31 -16.32
CA LYS A 171 21.66 -26.06 -16.33
C LYS A 171 20.54 -25.25 -17.02
N GLN A 172 19.97 -25.89 -18.05
CA GLN A 172 18.87 -25.46 -18.92
C GLN A 172 17.54 -25.31 -18.15
N GLY A 173 16.55 -24.55 -18.62
CA GLY A 173 16.40 -24.00 -19.96
C GLY A 173 15.34 -22.92 -20.04
N SER A 174 15.70 -21.81 -20.70
CA SER A 174 14.77 -20.88 -21.29
C SER A 174 14.39 -21.41 -22.68
N PRO A 175 13.13 -21.76 -22.96
CA PRO A 175 12.74 -22.14 -24.31
C PRO A 175 12.97 -20.95 -25.22
N LYS A 176 13.77 -21.14 -26.28
CA LYS A 176 13.91 -20.20 -27.37
C LYS A 176 12.53 -20.06 -28.01
N VAL A 177 11.78 -19.05 -27.57
CA VAL A 177 10.41 -18.81 -28.02
C VAL A 177 10.48 -18.38 -29.48
N GLU A 178 10.03 -19.25 -30.37
CA GLU A 178 9.92 -18.96 -31.80
C GLU A 178 8.92 -17.80 -31.98
N MET A 179 9.31 -16.75 -32.71
CA MET A 179 8.49 -15.56 -32.93
C MET A 179 7.85 -15.64 -34.32
N VAL A 180 6.56 -15.33 -34.40
CA VAL A 180 5.77 -15.38 -35.63
C VAL A 180 5.22 -13.99 -35.93
N LYS A 181 5.29 -13.57 -37.19
CA LYS A 181 4.79 -12.27 -37.63
C LYS A 181 3.32 -12.39 -38.08
N CYS A 182 2.44 -11.56 -37.51
CA CYS A 182 1.04 -11.48 -37.95
C CYS A 182 0.95 -10.94 -39.39
N LYS A 183 0.19 -11.63 -40.27
CA LYS A 183 -0.02 -11.19 -41.65
C LYS A 183 -0.83 -9.89 -41.78
N LYS A 184 -1.72 -9.61 -40.83
CA LYS A 184 -2.66 -8.47 -40.89
C LYS A 184 -2.10 -7.18 -40.31
N CYS A 185 -1.41 -7.26 -39.16
CA CYS A 185 -0.88 -6.08 -38.46
C CYS A 185 0.65 -6.03 -38.40
N GLY A 186 1.36 -7.06 -38.88
CA GLY A 186 2.82 -7.08 -38.96
C GLY A 186 3.57 -7.22 -37.63
N VAL A 187 2.86 -7.34 -36.50
CA VAL A 187 3.45 -7.49 -35.16
C VAL A 187 4.02 -8.90 -35.01
N GLN A 188 5.23 -9.01 -34.43
CA GLN A 188 5.85 -10.28 -34.08
C GLN A 188 5.42 -10.70 -32.67
N TYR A 189 4.93 -11.92 -32.51
CA TYR A 189 4.48 -12.46 -31.23
C TYR A 189 4.88 -13.94 -31.07
N PRO A 190 4.94 -14.46 -29.83
CA PRO A 190 5.32 -15.85 -29.57
C PRO A 190 4.46 -16.89 -30.30
N ALA A 191 5.08 -17.92 -30.87
CA ALA A 191 4.41 -19.00 -31.61
C ALA A 191 3.38 -19.78 -30.79
N PHE A 192 3.42 -19.73 -29.46
CA PHE A 192 2.46 -20.40 -28.59
C PHE A 192 1.10 -19.68 -28.49
N MET A 193 1.00 -18.42 -28.95
CA MET A 193 -0.28 -17.71 -28.95
C MET A 193 -1.10 -18.09 -30.20
N HIS A 194 -2.34 -18.53 -30.00
CA HIS A 194 -3.25 -18.89 -31.09
C HIS A 194 -3.85 -17.68 -31.82
N HIS A 195 -3.86 -16.50 -31.17
CA HIS A 195 -4.42 -15.26 -31.71
C HIS A 195 -3.42 -14.13 -31.53
N CYS A 196 -3.37 -13.22 -32.51
CA CYS A 196 -2.51 -12.05 -32.45
C CYS A 196 -2.98 -11.07 -31.37
N PRO A 197 -2.11 -10.62 -30.44
CA PRO A 197 -2.51 -9.73 -29.33
C PRO A 197 -2.95 -8.33 -29.78
N ASN A 198 -2.64 -7.92 -31.01
CA ASN A 198 -2.96 -6.58 -31.51
C ASN A 198 -4.25 -6.54 -32.35
N CYS A 199 -4.55 -7.58 -33.12
CA CYS A 199 -5.71 -7.59 -34.03
C CYS A 199 -6.67 -8.77 -33.83
N ASN A 200 -6.36 -9.65 -32.86
CA ASN A 200 -7.10 -10.86 -32.52
C ASN A 200 -7.32 -11.84 -33.69
N GLU A 201 -6.55 -11.69 -34.78
CA GLU A 201 -6.58 -12.61 -35.91
C GLU A 201 -5.96 -13.95 -35.49
N PRO A 202 -6.57 -15.10 -35.84
CA PRO A 202 -5.96 -16.40 -35.63
C PRO A 202 -4.65 -16.51 -36.43
N ARG A 203 -3.70 -17.29 -35.89
CA ARG A 203 -2.37 -17.48 -36.51
C ARG A 203 -2.45 -17.95 -37.97
#